data_AF-A0A2S2QJ40-F1
#
_entry.id   AF-A0A2S2QJ40-F1
#
_cell.length_a   1.000
_cell.length_b   1.000
_cell.length_c   1.000
_cell.angle_alpha   90.00
_cell.angle_beta   90.00
_cell.angle_gamma   90.00
#
_symmetry.space_group_name_H-M   'P 1'
#
loop_
_entity.id
_entity.type
_entity.pdbx_description
1 polymer ?
#
loop_
_entity_poly.entity_id
_entity_poly.type
_entity_poly.pdbx_seq_one_letter_code
_entity_poly.pdbx_strand_id
1 'polypeptide(L)'
;KKLTYNQTTEFANPEIFKVVNSSKNVLDNIDDHDFRHARTKANPFETIKNGIFQNRAAMKMANIDWACDFMFTDPKYSDDSSMLSSSSSLLYFADICAGPGGFTEYVLWRKGWKAKGVGFTLRNANDFKLNDFYAASPESFEAYYGAENDGDIYKPKNITSLENYVMKMTDKKGVHFVMADGGFSVEGQESFQEILSKRLYLCQTLAALSILRPGGHFMCKLFDIFTDFSAGLLFLLYHSFVQISIYKPVTSRPANSERYVICKWRLDDVKDIQRYLYNVNLTWDELGPKEDILSIVPLEEILKDTNFFKYLWNSNNKLGQIQALSLSKIVAFTKDQRLADERQKDLKKKCLELWEVRDGVRRAPFRNDPQTTCNSLVGGTKSIRKMACYLE
;
A
#
# COMPACT_ATOMS: atom_id res chain seq x y z
N LYS A 1 -16.78 0.08 -24.03
CA LYS A 1 -15.68 0.87 -24.63
C LYS A 1 -14.67 1.17 -23.53
N LYS A 2 -13.36 1.05 -23.83
CA LYS A 2 -12.22 1.19 -22.90
C LYS A 2 -12.18 2.48 -22.05
N LEU A 3 -12.82 3.57 -22.50
CA LEU A 3 -12.85 4.87 -21.82
C LEU A 3 -14.25 5.51 -21.81
N THR A 4 -15.28 4.70 -21.60
CA THR A 4 -16.58 5.23 -21.20
C THR A 4 -16.74 4.88 -19.72
N TYR A 5 -16.76 5.90 -18.86
CA TYR A 5 -17.55 5.77 -17.62
C TYR A 5 -18.97 5.46 -18.11
N ASN A 6 -19.36 4.19 -18.13
CA ASN A 6 -20.76 3.91 -17.89
C ASN A 6 -20.97 4.49 -16.50
N GLN A 7 -21.65 5.62 -16.42
CA GLN A 7 -21.83 6.45 -15.24
C GLN A 7 -22.73 5.73 -14.23
N THR A 8 -22.40 4.49 -13.87
CA THR A 8 -23.07 3.78 -12.79
C THR A 8 -22.60 4.43 -11.50
N THR A 9 -23.37 5.43 -11.08
CA THR A 9 -23.28 6.06 -9.76
C THR A 9 -23.93 5.15 -8.71
N GLU A 10 -23.98 3.84 -8.95
CA GLU A 10 -24.65 2.86 -8.10
C GLU A 10 -24.00 2.78 -6.72
N PHE A 11 -22.72 3.13 -6.60
CA PHE A 11 -21.96 3.08 -5.36
C PHE A 11 -21.61 4.46 -4.77
N ALA A 12 -22.18 5.56 -5.29
CA ALA A 12 -21.98 6.90 -4.74
C ALA A 12 -23.09 7.88 -5.15
N ASN A 13 -23.37 8.90 -4.33
CA ASN A 13 -24.32 9.93 -4.72
C ASN A 13 -23.84 10.64 -6.01
N PRO A 14 -24.70 10.74 -7.06
CA PRO A 14 -24.34 11.37 -8.33
C PRO A 14 -23.76 12.79 -8.18
N GLU A 15 -24.27 13.56 -7.21
CA GLU A 15 -23.80 14.92 -6.97
C GLU A 15 -22.38 14.94 -6.39
N ILE A 16 -22.00 13.98 -5.54
CA ILE A 16 -20.63 13.87 -5.04
C ILE A 16 -19.67 13.56 -6.18
N PHE A 17 -20.03 12.62 -7.06
CA PHE A 17 -19.24 12.30 -8.24
C PHE A 17 -19.04 13.53 -9.14
N LYS A 18 -20.13 14.26 -9.40
CA LYS A 18 -20.10 15.49 -10.20
C LYS A 18 -19.21 16.56 -9.57
N VAL A 19 -19.35 16.82 -8.26
CA VAL A 19 -18.58 17.84 -7.55
C VAL A 19 -17.09 17.49 -7.52
N VAL A 20 -16.72 16.24 -7.24
CA VAL A 20 -15.32 15.81 -7.23
C VAL A 20 -14.69 15.99 -8.62
N ASN A 21 -15.36 15.53 -9.68
CA ASN A 21 -14.83 15.66 -11.04
C ASN A 21 -14.77 17.12 -11.51
N SER A 22 -15.79 17.93 -11.18
CA SER A 22 -15.78 19.36 -11.52
C SER A 22 -14.67 20.10 -10.78
N SER A 23 -14.42 19.74 -9.52
CA SER A 23 -13.36 20.35 -8.70
C SER A 23 -11.96 19.96 -9.17
N LYS A 24 -11.77 18.75 -9.71
CA LYS A 24 -10.53 18.34 -10.38
C LYS A 24 -10.26 19.22 -11.60
N ASN A 25 -11.26 19.39 -12.47
CA ASN A 25 -11.13 20.18 -13.69
C ASN A 25 -10.84 21.69 -13.44
N VAL A 26 -11.29 22.24 -12.32
CA VAL A 26 -10.98 23.64 -11.95
C VAL A 26 -9.48 23.83 -11.68
N LEU A 27 -8.81 22.79 -11.17
CA LEU A 27 -7.38 22.84 -10.87
C LEU A 27 -6.51 22.74 -12.13
N ASP A 28 -7.01 22.16 -13.22
CA ASP A 28 -6.27 22.01 -14.48
C ASP A 28 -5.90 23.36 -15.11
N ASN A 29 -6.60 24.44 -14.74
CA ASN A 29 -6.33 25.80 -15.21
C ASN A 29 -5.41 26.61 -14.29
N ILE A 30 -4.92 26.02 -13.19
CA ILE A 30 -4.03 26.67 -12.24
C ILE A 30 -2.59 26.28 -12.56
N ASP A 31 -1.67 27.25 -12.50
CA ASP A 31 -0.25 26.96 -12.66
C ASP A 31 0.25 25.90 -11.65
N ASP A 32 1.11 25.03 -12.13
CA ASP A 32 1.55 23.83 -11.45
C ASP A 32 2.38 24.14 -10.18
N HIS A 33 3.12 25.24 -10.19
CA HIS A 33 3.85 25.74 -9.02
C HIS A 33 2.88 26.26 -7.96
N ASP A 34 1.92 27.09 -8.36
CA ASP A 34 0.92 27.68 -7.46
C ASP A 34 0.03 26.61 -6.83
N PHE A 35 -0.39 25.62 -7.61
CA PHE A 35 -1.13 24.47 -7.12
C PHE A 35 -0.35 23.71 -6.04
N ARG A 36 0.92 23.38 -6.29
CA ARG A 36 1.77 22.65 -5.33
C ARG A 36 2.01 23.46 -4.06
N HIS A 37 2.19 24.77 -4.18
CA HIS A 37 2.36 25.67 -3.05
C HIS A 37 1.09 25.74 -2.19
N ALA A 38 -0.06 26.01 -2.79
CA ALA A 38 -1.35 26.06 -2.11
C ALA A 38 -1.71 24.73 -1.45
N ARG A 39 -1.50 23.60 -2.14
CA ARG A 39 -1.69 22.25 -1.59
C ARG A 39 -0.84 22.01 -0.34
N THR A 40 0.41 22.47 -0.35
CA THR A 40 1.34 22.32 0.78
C THR A 40 0.85 23.09 2.00
N LYS A 41 0.34 24.31 1.81
CA LYS A 41 -0.19 25.15 2.89
C LYS A 41 -1.56 24.69 3.38
N ALA A 42 -2.40 24.14 2.49
CA ALA A 42 -3.75 23.71 2.79
C ALA A 42 -3.83 22.36 3.53
N ASN A 43 -2.87 21.45 3.31
CA ASN A 43 -2.87 20.13 3.93
C ASN A 43 -2.34 20.19 5.38
N PRO A 44 -3.15 19.92 6.41
CA PRO A 44 -2.71 19.96 7.81
C PRO A 44 -1.61 18.95 8.17
N PHE A 45 -1.39 17.91 7.35
CA PHE A 45 -0.42 16.84 7.61
C PHE A 45 0.81 16.89 6.69
N GLU A 46 0.99 17.93 5.87
CA GLU A 46 2.04 17.94 4.82
C GLU A 46 3.46 17.94 5.41
N THR A 47 3.66 18.49 6.60
CA THR A 47 4.98 18.58 7.27
C THR A 47 5.53 17.25 7.77
N ILE A 48 4.72 16.20 7.82
CA ILE A 48 5.16 14.83 8.15
C ILE A 48 6.16 14.32 7.10
N LYS A 49 5.87 14.59 5.81
CA LYS A 49 6.69 14.19 4.66
C LYS A 49 7.14 12.72 4.76
N ASN A 50 8.43 12.46 4.65
CA ASN A 50 9.06 11.15 4.70
C ASN A 50 9.72 10.84 6.06
N GLY A 51 9.66 11.75 7.04
CA GLY A 51 10.33 11.59 8.32
C GLY A 51 11.80 11.16 8.18
N ILE A 52 12.13 10.02 8.80
CA ILE A 52 13.46 9.40 8.75
C ILE A 52 13.67 8.44 7.56
N PHE A 53 12.62 8.18 6.78
CA PHE A 53 12.58 7.15 5.73
C PHE A 53 12.88 7.72 4.34
N GLN A 54 13.09 6.84 3.36
CA GLN A 54 13.43 7.18 1.98
C GLN A 54 12.36 8.01 1.27
N ASN A 55 11.08 7.77 1.58
CA ASN A 55 9.95 8.43 0.93
C ASN A 55 8.72 8.48 1.85
N ARG A 56 7.68 9.18 1.40
CA ARG A 56 6.43 9.34 2.18
C ARG A 56 5.62 8.06 2.33
N ALA A 57 5.81 7.06 1.46
CA ALA A 57 5.06 5.81 1.55
C ALA A 57 5.37 5.08 2.87
N ALA A 58 6.62 5.09 3.33
CA ALA A 58 6.97 4.56 4.65
C ALA A 58 6.12 5.16 5.79
N MET A 59 5.87 6.47 5.76
CA MET A 59 5.02 7.14 6.75
C MET A 59 3.53 6.77 6.60
N LYS A 60 3.08 6.37 5.41
CA LYS A 60 1.73 5.79 5.24
C LYS A 60 1.64 4.43 5.91
N MET A 61 2.66 3.60 5.76
CA MET A 61 2.71 2.32 6.44
C MET A 61 2.73 2.49 7.95
N ALA A 62 3.54 3.41 8.49
CA ALA A 62 3.53 3.75 9.92
C ALA A 62 2.15 4.18 10.43
N ASN A 63 1.47 5.05 9.69
CA ASN A 63 0.12 5.49 10.03
C ASN A 63 -0.89 4.32 10.00
N ILE A 64 -0.88 3.51 8.92
CA ILE A 64 -1.84 2.42 8.74
C ILE A 64 -1.63 1.32 9.77
N ASP A 65 -0.37 0.96 10.03
CA ASP A 65 -0.01 -0.05 11.02
C ASP A 65 -0.51 0.34 12.41
N TRP A 66 -0.25 1.58 12.86
CA TRP A 66 -0.80 2.08 14.11
C TRP A 66 -2.33 2.12 14.12
N ALA A 67 -2.96 2.58 13.04
CA ALA A 67 -4.43 2.65 12.93
C ALA A 67 -5.10 1.26 12.91
N CYS A 68 -4.32 0.20 12.70
CA CYS A 68 -4.76 -1.19 12.70
C CYS A 68 -4.15 -1.98 13.88
N ASP A 69 -3.84 -1.30 14.98
CA ASP A 69 -3.32 -1.91 16.22
C ASP A 69 -2.06 -2.74 15.98
N PHE A 70 -1.17 -2.23 15.11
CA PHE A 70 0.08 -2.86 14.69
C PHE A 70 -0.06 -4.23 14.04
N MET A 71 -1.22 -4.59 13.47
CA MET A 71 -1.46 -5.94 12.94
C MET A 71 -0.48 -6.39 11.84
N PHE A 72 0.25 -5.48 11.19
CA PHE A 72 1.25 -5.88 10.20
C PHE A 72 2.58 -6.20 10.87
N THR A 73 3.01 -5.38 11.84
CA THR A 73 4.31 -5.59 12.50
C THR A 73 4.22 -6.50 13.73
N ASP A 74 3.03 -6.70 14.31
CA ASP A 74 2.74 -7.64 15.39
C ASP A 74 1.41 -8.39 15.13
N PRO A 75 1.39 -9.29 14.12
CA PRO A 75 0.16 -9.95 13.69
C PRO A 75 -0.37 -10.94 14.73
N LYS A 76 -1.69 -10.91 14.90
CA LYS A 76 -2.46 -11.81 15.77
C LYS A 76 -3.59 -12.48 14.99
N TYR A 77 -3.98 -13.67 15.41
CA TYR A 77 -5.19 -14.34 14.93
C TYR A 77 -6.46 -13.65 15.46
N SER A 78 -7.62 -14.08 14.97
CA SER A 78 -8.92 -13.50 15.35
C SER A 78 -9.29 -13.72 16.82
N ASP A 79 -8.65 -14.67 17.49
CA ASP A 79 -8.77 -14.94 18.93
C ASP A 79 -7.74 -14.18 19.78
N ASP A 80 -7.05 -13.20 19.20
CA ASP A 80 -5.97 -12.40 19.80
C ASP A 80 -4.68 -13.18 20.12
N SER A 81 -4.59 -14.47 19.74
CA SER A 81 -3.36 -15.23 19.87
C SER A 81 -2.29 -14.74 18.88
N SER A 82 -1.03 -14.68 19.32
CA SER A 82 0.05 -14.19 18.46
C SER A 82 0.35 -15.16 17.33
N MET A 83 0.54 -14.64 16.10
CA MET A 83 1.07 -15.45 14.99
C MET A 83 2.58 -15.71 15.12
N LEU A 84 3.24 -15.00 16.04
CA LEU A 84 4.68 -15.10 16.30
C LEU A 84 4.90 -15.84 17.63
N SER A 85 4.62 -17.15 17.63
CA SER A 85 4.56 -17.99 18.84
C SER A 85 5.87 -18.17 19.62
N SER A 86 7.03 -17.82 19.05
CA SER A 86 8.33 -17.96 19.71
C SER A 86 9.19 -16.72 19.52
N SER A 87 10.12 -16.48 20.44
CA SER A 87 11.09 -15.37 20.33
C SER A 87 12.00 -15.47 19.10
N SER A 88 12.10 -16.66 18.49
CA SER A 88 12.81 -16.96 17.25
C SER A 88 11.94 -16.90 16.00
N SER A 89 10.62 -16.73 16.13
CA SER A 89 9.71 -16.70 14.98
C SER A 89 9.95 -15.46 14.12
N LEU A 90 10.18 -15.67 12.83
CA LEU A 90 10.34 -14.59 11.85
C LEU A 90 8.98 -14.12 11.34
N LEU A 91 8.81 -12.81 11.24
CA LEU A 91 7.71 -12.17 10.55
C LEU A 91 7.97 -12.16 9.03
N TYR A 92 7.31 -13.06 8.31
CA TYR A 92 7.31 -13.06 6.84
C TYR A 92 6.32 -12.07 6.25
N PHE A 93 6.75 -11.26 5.27
CA PHE A 93 5.89 -10.32 4.55
C PHE A 93 6.22 -10.25 3.05
N ALA A 94 5.31 -9.70 2.25
CA ALA A 94 5.60 -9.34 0.86
C ALA A 94 5.20 -7.89 0.57
N ASP A 95 5.97 -7.23 -0.30
CA ASP A 95 5.74 -5.86 -0.76
C ASP A 95 5.68 -5.84 -2.30
N ILE A 96 4.47 -5.72 -2.85
CA ILE A 96 4.20 -5.85 -4.29
C ILE A 96 3.89 -4.49 -4.93
N CYS A 97 4.35 -4.30 -6.17
CA CYS A 97 4.32 -3.04 -6.89
C CYS A 97 4.92 -1.88 -6.07
N ALA A 98 6.03 -2.15 -5.38
CA ALA A 98 6.46 -1.38 -4.23
C ALA A 98 7.71 -0.54 -4.42
N GLY A 99 8.27 -0.46 -5.63
CA GLY A 99 9.44 0.40 -5.89
C GLY A 99 9.16 1.85 -5.47
N PRO A 100 10.05 2.50 -4.70
CA PRO A 100 11.42 2.09 -4.36
C PRO A 100 11.59 1.35 -3.00
N GLY A 101 10.51 0.94 -2.33
CA GLY A 101 10.53 0.10 -1.12
C GLY A 101 10.22 0.81 0.20
N GLY A 102 9.41 1.88 0.17
CA GLY A 102 9.14 2.68 1.38
C GLY A 102 8.40 1.89 2.47
N PHE A 103 7.43 1.06 2.08
CA PHE A 103 6.70 0.19 3.02
C PHE A 103 7.64 -0.86 3.64
N THR A 104 8.45 -1.52 2.82
CA THR A 104 9.52 -2.42 3.28
C THR A 104 10.46 -1.74 4.28
N GLU A 105 10.96 -0.53 4.00
CA GLU A 105 11.87 0.17 4.94
C GLU A 105 11.22 0.39 6.31
N TYR A 106 9.92 0.75 6.36
CA TYR A 106 9.19 0.87 7.62
C TYR A 106 9.13 -0.45 8.39
N VAL A 107 8.74 -1.55 7.73
CA VAL A 107 8.61 -2.87 8.38
C VAL A 107 9.95 -3.33 8.94
N LEU A 108 11.03 -3.21 8.14
CA LEU A 108 12.37 -3.58 8.56
C LEU A 108 12.92 -2.66 9.65
N TRP A 109 12.57 -1.36 9.64
CA TRP A 109 12.95 -0.45 10.73
C TRP A 109 12.26 -0.84 12.04
N ARG A 110 10.97 -1.22 12.00
CA ARG A 110 10.21 -1.62 13.18
C ARG A 110 10.66 -2.97 13.74
N LYS A 111 10.95 -3.95 12.88
CA LYS A 111 11.19 -5.35 13.29
C LYS A 111 12.64 -5.79 13.21
N GLY A 112 13.50 -5.03 12.55
CA GLY A 112 14.89 -5.39 12.31
C GLY A 112 15.02 -6.76 11.66
N TRP A 113 15.97 -7.55 12.16
CA TRP A 113 16.25 -8.91 11.67
C TRP A 113 15.12 -9.91 11.92
N LYS A 114 14.12 -9.58 12.75
CA LYS A 114 12.98 -10.46 13.03
C LYS A 114 11.93 -10.47 11.93
N ALA A 115 12.14 -9.74 10.83
CA ALA A 115 11.27 -9.77 9.67
C ALA A 115 12.04 -10.22 8.41
N LYS A 116 11.40 -11.07 7.59
CA LYS A 116 11.91 -11.55 6.30
C LYS A 116 10.92 -11.16 5.20
N GLY A 117 11.34 -10.29 4.29
CA GLY A 117 10.48 -9.77 3.23
C GLY A 117 10.84 -10.28 1.85
N VAL A 118 9.84 -10.35 0.98
CA VAL A 118 10.02 -10.47 -0.48
C VAL A 118 9.43 -9.25 -1.18
N GLY A 119 10.15 -8.70 -2.15
CA GLY A 119 9.69 -7.61 -2.98
C GLY A 119 9.33 -8.09 -4.38
N PHE A 120 8.27 -7.53 -4.97
CA PHE A 120 7.95 -7.76 -6.38
C PHE A 120 7.55 -6.43 -7.04
N THR A 121 8.38 -5.90 -7.93
CA THR A 121 8.12 -4.62 -8.61
C THR A 121 8.77 -4.59 -9.99
N LEU A 122 8.27 -3.73 -10.87
CA LEU A 122 8.88 -3.47 -12.17
C LEU A 122 10.35 -3.06 -12.02
N ARG A 123 11.21 -3.56 -12.91
CA ARG A 123 12.64 -3.18 -12.94
C ARG A 123 12.87 -1.72 -13.36
N ASN A 124 14.15 -1.31 -13.30
CA ASN A 124 14.68 -0.05 -13.81
C ASN A 124 14.17 1.17 -13.01
N ALA A 125 13.45 2.09 -13.67
CA ALA A 125 13.00 3.34 -13.06
C ALA A 125 12.08 3.14 -11.85
N ASN A 126 11.38 1.99 -11.80
CA ASN A 126 10.42 1.63 -10.77
C ASN A 126 10.95 0.52 -9.83
N ASP A 127 12.26 0.28 -9.84
CA ASP A 127 12.89 -0.77 -9.03
C ASP A 127 13.08 -0.35 -7.56
N PHE A 128 13.39 -1.32 -6.70
CA PHE A 128 13.77 -1.08 -5.32
C PHE A 128 15.09 -0.28 -5.24
N LYS A 129 15.13 0.68 -4.32
CA LYS A 129 16.34 1.44 -4.00
C LYS A 129 16.86 1.02 -2.63
N LEU A 130 17.30 -0.22 -2.49
CA LEU A 130 17.71 -0.79 -1.21
C LEU A 130 18.88 -0.02 -0.56
N ASN A 131 19.78 0.52 -1.38
CA ASN A 131 20.89 1.38 -0.91
C ASN A 131 20.42 2.69 -0.27
N ASP A 132 19.16 3.08 -0.49
CA ASP A 132 18.55 4.27 0.07
C ASP A 132 17.82 4.01 1.40
N PHE A 133 17.82 2.77 1.90
CA PHE A 133 17.25 2.42 3.19
C PHE A 133 18.20 2.90 4.29
N TYR A 134 17.89 4.05 4.88
CA TYR A 134 18.73 4.67 5.92
C TYR A 134 18.17 4.42 7.32
N ALA A 135 16.87 4.13 7.41
CA ALA A 135 16.25 3.78 8.68
C ALA A 135 16.43 2.29 9.01
N ALA A 136 16.64 1.43 8.01
CA ALA A 136 16.69 -0.01 8.19
C ALA A 136 17.74 -0.69 7.32
N SER A 137 18.15 -1.88 7.77
CA SER A 137 19.02 -2.79 7.04
C SER A 137 18.18 -3.64 6.07
N PRO A 138 18.46 -3.66 4.75
CA PRO A 138 17.67 -4.42 3.77
C PRO A 138 18.06 -5.91 3.65
N GLU A 139 18.99 -6.42 4.47
CA GLU A 139 19.59 -7.76 4.35
C GLU A 139 18.58 -8.89 4.53
N SER A 140 17.50 -8.64 5.27
CA SER A 140 16.39 -9.58 5.41
C SER A 140 15.28 -9.36 4.37
N PHE A 141 15.58 -8.70 3.25
CA PHE A 141 14.66 -8.49 2.13
C PHE A 141 15.26 -9.00 0.82
N GLU A 142 14.45 -9.69 0.03
CA GLU A 142 14.85 -10.20 -1.29
C GLU A 142 13.91 -9.66 -2.37
N ALA A 143 14.46 -8.96 -3.37
CA ALA A 143 13.71 -8.55 -4.55
C ALA A 143 13.62 -9.71 -5.54
N TYR A 144 12.40 -10.08 -5.92
CA TYR A 144 12.09 -11.14 -6.87
C TYR A 144 11.29 -10.58 -8.05
N TYR A 145 11.68 -10.91 -9.28
CA TYR A 145 11.18 -10.25 -10.49
C TYR A 145 10.37 -11.18 -11.41
N GLY A 146 9.96 -12.34 -10.89
CA GLY A 146 9.18 -13.33 -11.62
C GLY A 146 10.00 -14.14 -12.62
N ALA A 147 9.36 -15.13 -13.24
CA ALA A 147 9.98 -16.02 -14.22
C ALA A 147 10.49 -15.29 -15.46
N GLU A 148 9.87 -14.17 -15.85
CA GLU A 148 10.30 -13.34 -16.98
C GLU A 148 11.31 -12.27 -16.57
N ASN A 149 11.63 -12.18 -15.27
CA ASN A 149 12.67 -11.32 -14.74
C ASN A 149 12.47 -9.82 -15.04
N ASP A 150 11.24 -9.35 -15.15
CA ASP A 150 10.88 -7.94 -15.42
C ASP A 150 10.06 -7.30 -14.29
N GLY A 151 9.50 -8.11 -13.38
CA GLY A 151 8.64 -7.68 -12.30
C GLY A 151 7.26 -7.19 -12.74
N ASP A 152 6.81 -7.56 -13.95
CA ASP A 152 5.48 -7.20 -14.43
C ASP A 152 4.41 -8.08 -13.77
N ILE A 153 3.60 -7.48 -12.92
CA ILE A 153 2.55 -8.17 -12.17
C ILE A 153 1.36 -8.55 -13.06
N TYR A 154 1.22 -7.98 -14.26
CA TYR A 154 0.15 -8.37 -15.18
C TYR A 154 0.36 -9.75 -15.78
N LYS A 155 1.60 -10.23 -15.81
CA LYS A 155 1.94 -11.50 -16.43
C LYS A 155 1.62 -12.68 -15.50
N PRO A 156 0.71 -13.58 -15.89
CA PRO A 156 0.32 -14.72 -15.04
C PRO A 156 1.51 -15.61 -14.65
N LYS A 157 2.47 -15.83 -15.56
CA LYS A 157 3.70 -16.60 -15.28
C LYS A 157 4.53 -16.00 -14.15
N ASN A 158 4.60 -14.68 -14.07
CA ASN A 158 5.31 -14.00 -13.01
C ASN A 158 4.62 -14.19 -11.66
N ILE A 159 3.29 -14.05 -11.61
CA ILE A 159 2.51 -14.32 -10.38
C ILE A 159 2.71 -15.76 -9.91
N THR A 160 2.56 -16.75 -10.79
CA THR A 160 2.75 -18.17 -10.44
C THR A 160 4.17 -18.45 -9.94
N SER A 161 5.18 -17.82 -10.55
CA SER A 161 6.56 -17.98 -10.10
C SER A 161 6.83 -17.33 -8.74
N LEU A 162 6.21 -16.17 -8.46
CA LEU A 162 6.27 -15.51 -7.16
C LEU A 162 5.62 -16.40 -6.09
N GLU A 163 4.45 -16.99 -6.38
CA GLU A 163 3.79 -17.94 -5.49
C GLU A 163 4.71 -19.12 -5.13
N ASN A 164 5.30 -19.77 -6.14
CA ASN A 164 6.22 -20.89 -5.92
C ASN A 164 7.43 -20.48 -5.06
N TYR A 165 8.01 -19.30 -5.32
CA TYR A 165 9.14 -18.78 -4.56
C TYR A 165 8.76 -18.51 -3.10
N VAL A 166 7.63 -17.84 -2.87
CA VAL A 166 7.14 -17.51 -1.51
C VAL A 166 6.79 -18.76 -0.72
N MET A 167 6.08 -19.71 -1.33
CA MET A 167 5.73 -20.97 -0.69
C MET A 167 6.98 -21.77 -0.29
N LYS A 168 8.04 -21.75 -1.12
CA LYS A 168 9.31 -22.39 -0.78
C LYS A 168 10.00 -21.74 0.43
N MET A 169 10.07 -20.41 0.50
CA MET A 169 10.76 -19.70 1.59
C MET A 169 9.96 -19.66 2.91
N THR A 170 8.66 -19.97 2.88
CA THR A 170 7.76 -19.90 4.05
C THR A 170 7.24 -21.27 4.49
N ASP A 171 7.94 -22.36 4.13
CA ASP A 171 7.54 -23.74 4.49
C ASP A 171 6.09 -24.06 4.09
N LYS A 172 5.71 -23.63 2.88
CA LYS A 172 4.38 -23.78 2.26
C LYS A 172 3.23 -23.14 3.04
N LYS A 173 3.52 -22.24 3.99
CA LYS A 173 2.49 -21.53 4.76
C LYS A 173 2.04 -20.25 4.07
N GLY A 174 2.94 -19.56 3.37
CA GLY A 174 2.73 -18.20 2.88
C GLY A 174 3.18 -17.13 3.89
N VAL A 175 3.14 -15.86 3.46
CA VAL A 175 3.54 -14.71 4.30
C VAL A 175 2.44 -14.34 5.30
N HIS A 176 2.79 -13.68 6.40
CA HIS A 176 1.83 -13.19 7.40
C HIS A 176 0.99 -12.03 6.84
N PHE A 177 1.61 -11.17 6.04
CA PHE A 177 0.88 -10.10 5.37
C PHE A 177 1.50 -9.71 4.03
N VAL A 178 0.67 -9.10 3.19
CA VAL A 178 1.06 -8.52 1.90
C VAL A 178 0.69 -7.05 1.90
N MET A 179 1.61 -6.21 1.44
CA MET A 179 1.37 -4.80 1.17
C MET A 179 1.48 -4.57 -0.34
N ALA A 180 0.57 -3.76 -0.89
CA ALA A 180 0.54 -3.43 -2.30
C ALA A 180 0.33 -1.92 -2.50
N ASP A 181 1.29 -1.23 -3.12
CA ASP A 181 1.24 0.22 -3.35
C ASP A 181 1.35 0.58 -4.85
N GLY A 182 0.81 -0.27 -5.71
CA GLY A 182 0.86 -0.08 -7.15
C GLY A 182 0.13 1.18 -7.62
N GLY A 183 0.78 1.91 -8.53
CA GLY A 183 0.22 3.05 -9.22
C GLY A 183 1.18 3.53 -10.31
N PHE A 184 0.66 4.26 -11.28
CA PHE A 184 1.42 4.85 -12.37
C PHE A 184 0.89 6.25 -12.67
N SER A 185 1.67 7.04 -13.42
CA SER A 185 1.23 8.38 -13.80
C SER A 185 0.03 8.31 -14.74
N VAL A 186 -1.00 9.10 -14.42
CA VAL A 186 -2.21 9.29 -15.24
C VAL A 186 -2.39 10.77 -15.54
N GLU A 187 -1.28 11.49 -15.66
CA GLU A 187 -1.24 12.94 -15.88
C GLU A 187 -2.14 13.34 -17.07
N GLY A 188 -3.08 14.27 -16.81
CA GLY A 188 -4.09 14.71 -17.77
C GLY A 188 -5.29 13.78 -17.95
N GLN A 189 -5.34 12.67 -17.20
CA GLN A 189 -6.42 11.68 -17.19
C GLN A 189 -6.76 11.22 -15.76
N GLU A 190 -6.56 12.08 -14.76
CA GLU A 190 -6.76 11.80 -13.33
C GLU A 190 -8.20 11.36 -13.04
N SER A 191 -9.17 11.90 -13.78
CA SER A 191 -10.57 11.51 -13.70
C SER A 191 -10.80 10.05 -14.12
N PHE A 192 -9.91 9.42 -14.90
CA PHE A 192 -10.01 8.03 -15.35
C PHE A 192 -9.09 7.07 -14.58
N GLN A 193 -8.44 7.53 -13.51
CA GLN A 193 -7.44 6.77 -12.78
C GLN A 193 -7.93 5.39 -12.30
N GLU A 194 -9.18 5.30 -11.85
CA GLU A 194 -9.80 4.03 -11.44
C GLU A 194 -9.83 3.03 -12.60
N ILE A 195 -10.38 3.44 -13.75
CA ILE A 195 -10.55 2.59 -14.94
C ILE A 195 -9.18 2.16 -15.48
N LEU A 196 -8.22 3.08 -15.52
CA LEU A 196 -6.86 2.78 -15.98
C LEU A 196 -6.14 1.80 -15.04
N SER A 197 -6.38 1.89 -13.73
CA SER A 197 -5.70 1.07 -12.72
C SER A 197 -6.38 -0.27 -12.43
N LYS A 198 -7.55 -0.56 -13.01
CA LYS A 198 -8.36 -1.71 -12.57
C LYS A 198 -7.70 -3.08 -12.74
N ARG A 199 -6.92 -3.29 -13.82
CA ARG A 199 -6.13 -4.53 -14.01
C ARG A 199 -5.05 -4.65 -12.93
N LEU A 200 -4.48 -3.52 -12.49
CA LEU A 200 -3.50 -3.46 -11.40
C LEU A 200 -4.12 -3.81 -10.05
N TYR A 201 -5.32 -3.34 -9.76
CA TYR A 201 -6.05 -3.73 -8.55
C TYR A 201 -6.27 -5.25 -8.52
N LEU A 202 -6.72 -5.82 -9.63
CA LEU A 202 -6.95 -7.24 -9.75
C LEU A 202 -5.65 -8.05 -9.59
N CYS A 203 -4.57 -7.68 -10.29
CA CYS A 203 -3.33 -8.44 -10.23
C CYS A 203 -2.64 -8.34 -8.86
N GLN A 204 -2.72 -7.20 -8.18
CA GLN A 204 -2.25 -7.08 -6.80
C GLN A 204 -3.06 -7.96 -5.85
N THR A 205 -4.39 -8.00 -6.02
CA THR A 205 -5.28 -8.87 -5.24
C THR A 205 -5.00 -10.34 -5.49
N LEU A 206 -4.85 -10.74 -6.75
CA LEU A 206 -4.51 -12.10 -7.16
C LEU A 206 -3.17 -12.54 -6.56
N ALA A 207 -2.12 -11.71 -6.71
CA ALA A 207 -0.82 -12.00 -6.14
C ALA A 207 -0.88 -12.14 -4.61
N ALA A 208 -1.63 -11.28 -3.92
CA ALA A 208 -1.80 -11.36 -2.48
C ALA A 208 -2.50 -12.66 -2.05
N LEU A 209 -3.62 -13.03 -2.68
CA LEU A 209 -4.34 -14.28 -2.39
C LEU A 209 -3.48 -15.52 -2.67
N SER A 210 -2.63 -15.47 -3.69
CA SER A 210 -1.67 -16.53 -4.02
C SER A 210 -0.62 -16.79 -2.93
N ILE A 211 -0.18 -15.76 -2.21
CA ILE A 211 1.00 -15.86 -1.33
C ILE A 211 0.72 -15.71 0.16
N LEU A 212 -0.50 -15.33 0.53
CA LEU A 212 -0.92 -15.18 1.92
C LEU A 212 -1.21 -16.52 2.61
N ARG A 213 -0.77 -16.64 3.85
CA ARG A 213 -1.22 -17.73 4.72
C ARG A 213 -2.69 -17.57 5.14
N PRO A 214 -3.38 -18.66 5.52
CA PRO A 214 -4.63 -18.55 6.26
C PRO A 214 -4.46 -17.72 7.53
N GLY A 215 -5.42 -16.84 7.80
CA GLY A 215 -5.32 -15.84 8.85
C GLY A 215 -4.42 -14.65 8.52
N GLY A 216 -3.73 -14.62 7.36
CA GLY A 216 -2.87 -13.49 6.99
C GLY A 216 -3.63 -12.19 6.70
N HIS A 217 -2.90 -11.08 6.64
CA HIS A 217 -3.46 -9.75 6.39
C HIS A 217 -3.07 -9.19 5.01
N PHE A 218 -3.93 -8.36 4.42
CA PHE A 218 -3.65 -7.71 3.15
C PHE A 218 -3.93 -6.21 3.23
N MET A 219 -3.08 -5.40 2.62
CA MET A 219 -3.43 -4.03 2.29
C MET A 219 -3.07 -3.68 0.86
N CYS A 220 -3.95 -2.95 0.19
CA CYS A 220 -3.74 -2.51 -1.19
C CYS A 220 -4.17 -1.07 -1.37
N LYS A 221 -3.30 -0.27 -1.99
CA LYS A 221 -3.68 1.04 -2.49
C LYS A 221 -4.70 0.87 -3.61
N LEU A 222 -5.74 1.69 -3.53
CA LEU A 222 -6.75 1.91 -4.54
C LEU A 222 -6.92 3.42 -4.75
N PHE A 223 -7.64 3.80 -5.80
CA PHE A 223 -8.10 5.16 -6.01
C PHE A 223 -9.60 5.24 -5.80
N ASP A 224 -10.33 5.83 -6.74
CA ASP A 224 -11.79 5.78 -6.74
C ASP A 224 -12.28 4.34 -6.92
N ILE A 225 -13.48 4.07 -6.40
CA ILE A 225 -14.15 2.75 -6.38
C ILE A 225 -15.62 2.97 -6.75
N PHE A 226 -15.87 3.58 -7.89
CA PHE A 226 -17.22 3.88 -8.38
C PHE A 226 -17.72 2.86 -9.40
N THR A 227 -16.82 2.11 -10.04
CA THR A 227 -17.20 1.16 -11.09
C THR A 227 -17.64 -0.20 -10.53
N ASP A 228 -18.54 -0.86 -11.26
CA ASP A 228 -18.96 -2.23 -11.00
C ASP A 228 -17.78 -3.20 -10.89
N PHE A 229 -16.73 -3.00 -11.71
CA PHE A 229 -15.50 -3.78 -11.62
C PHE A 229 -14.82 -3.64 -10.26
N SER A 230 -14.55 -2.42 -9.81
CA SER A 230 -13.87 -2.19 -8.54
C SER A 230 -14.72 -2.64 -7.35
N ALA A 231 -16.04 -2.41 -7.39
CA ALA A 231 -16.97 -2.90 -6.39
C ALA A 231 -17.00 -4.43 -6.33
N GLY A 232 -17.02 -5.10 -7.49
CA GLY A 232 -16.94 -6.55 -7.59
C GLY A 232 -15.63 -7.11 -7.05
N LEU A 233 -14.50 -6.44 -7.30
CA LEU A 233 -13.21 -6.85 -6.73
C LEU A 233 -13.20 -6.73 -5.20
N LEU A 234 -13.77 -5.66 -4.65
CA LEU A 234 -13.94 -5.50 -3.20
C LEU A 234 -14.89 -6.53 -2.62
N PHE A 235 -15.94 -6.92 -3.34
CA PHE A 235 -16.88 -7.95 -2.93
C PHE A 235 -16.19 -9.32 -2.84
N LEU A 236 -15.33 -9.65 -3.81
CA LEU A 236 -14.52 -10.87 -3.74
C LEU A 236 -13.51 -10.84 -2.57
N LEU A 237 -12.91 -9.68 -2.28
CA LEU A 237 -12.07 -9.50 -1.09
C LEU A 237 -12.87 -9.67 0.20
N TYR A 238 -14.09 -9.11 0.27
CA TYR A 238 -15.00 -9.29 1.40
C TYR A 238 -15.32 -10.76 1.65
N HIS A 239 -15.43 -11.58 0.60
CA HIS A 239 -15.59 -13.03 0.69
C HIS A 239 -14.30 -13.83 0.83
N SER A 240 -13.14 -13.18 0.88
CA SER A 240 -11.83 -13.85 1.01
C SER A 240 -11.18 -13.64 2.38
N PHE A 241 -11.75 -12.76 3.21
CA PHE A 241 -11.19 -12.35 4.49
C PHE A 241 -12.30 -12.25 5.54
N VAL A 242 -11.97 -12.47 6.81
CA VAL A 242 -12.94 -12.34 7.92
C VAL A 242 -13.45 -10.90 8.04
N GLN A 243 -12.60 -9.91 7.78
CA GLN A 243 -12.97 -8.50 7.86
C GLN A 243 -12.24 -7.68 6.81
N ILE A 244 -12.93 -6.72 6.21
CA ILE A 244 -12.32 -5.70 5.35
C ILE A 244 -12.69 -4.29 5.79
N SER A 245 -11.88 -3.31 5.41
CA SER A 245 -12.19 -1.88 5.58
C SER A 245 -11.57 -1.04 4.47
N ILE A 246 -12.18 0.10 4.18
CA ILE A 246 -11.62 1.14 3.32
C ILE A 246 -11.13 2.27 4.21
N TYR A 247 -9.85 2.60 4.10
CA TYR A 247 -9.17 3.56 4.95
C TYR A 247 -8.33 4.54 4.14
N LYS A 248 -8.48 5.84 4.41
CA LYS A 248 -7.61 6.88 3.86
C LYS A 248 -6.75 7.44 5.01
N PRO A 249 -5.46 7.06 5.11
CA PRO A 249 -4.58 7.59 6.15
C PRO A 249 -4.39 9.10 5.99
N VAL A 250 -4.10 9.81 7.08
CA VAL A 250 -3.85 11.27 7.04
C VAL A 250 -2.56 11.63 6.29
N THR A 251 -1.67 10.66 6.14
CA THR A 251 -0.46 10.75 5.30
C THR A 251 -0.74 10.57 3.80
N SER A 252 -1.95 10.16 3.43
CA SER A 252 -2.46 10.29 2.07
C SER A 252 -3.10 11.67 1.91
N ARG A 253 -2.71 12.40 0.86
CA ARG A 253 -3.17 13.78 0.69
C ARG A 253 -4.69 13.84 0.56
N PRO A 254 -5.37 14.79 1.23
CA PRO A 254 -6.82 14.74 1.35
C PRO A 254 -7.56 15.06 0.04
N ALA A 255 -6.91 15.75 -0.91
CA ALA A 255 -7.50 16.12 -2.20
C ALA A 255 -7.37 15.05 -3.31
N ASN A 256 -6.59 13.98 -3.10
CA ASN A 256 -6.48 12.90 -4.09
C ASN A 256 -7.45 11.75 -3.78
N SER A 257 -7.67 10.90 -4.77
CA SER A 257 -8.56 9.74 -4.68
C SER A 257 -7.93 8.52 -3.96
N GLU A 258 -6.64 8.60 -3.61
CA GLU A 258 -5.90 7.51 -2.97
C GLU A 258 -6.55 7.10 -1.64
N ARG A 259 -6.76 5.79 -1.49
CA ARG A 259 -7.24 5.12 -0.29
C ARG A 259 -6.66 3.71 -0.25
N TYR A 260 -6.82 3.01 0.86
CA TYR A 260 -6.35 1.65 1.05
C TYR A 260 -7.53 0.75 1.40
N VAL A 261 -7.63 -0.41 0.76
CA VAL A 261 -8.40 -1.53 1.31
C VAL A 261 -7.49 -2.28 2.27
N ILE A 262 -8.00 -2.59 3.46
CA ILE A 262 -7.31 -3.32 4.51
C ILE A 262 -8.15 -4.56 4.84
N CYS A 263 -7.57 -5.73 4.65
CA CYS A 263 -8.22 -7.02 4.87
C CYS A 263 -7.52 -7.77 6.01
N LYS A 264 -8.32 -8.29 6.95
CA LYS A 264 -7.85 -9.04 8.11
C LYS A 264 -8.26 -10.50 8.01
N TRP A 265 -7.31 -11.38 8.29
CA TRP A 265 -7.50 -12.83 8.41
C TRP A 265 -8.07 -13.47 7.15
N ARG A 266 -7.19 -13.78 6.19
CA ARG A 266 -7.57 -14.53 4.99
C ARG A 266 -8.25 -15.84 5.37
N LEU A 267 -9.39 -16.14 4.75
CA LEU A 267 -10.11 -17.41 4.92
C LEU A 267 -9.35 -18.56 4.25
N ASP A 268 -9.61 -19.81 4.63
CA ASP A 268 -8.92 -20.98 4.07
C ASP A 268 -9.30 -21.28 2.61
N ASP A 269 -10.56 -21.06 2.25
CA ASP A 269 -11.25 -21.52 1.05
C ASP A 269 -11.29 -20.51 -0.11
N VAL A 270 -10.21 -19.73 -0.29
CA VAL A 270 -10.17 -18.67 -1.31
C VAL A 270 -9.68 -19.13 -2.69
N LYS A 271 -9.40 -20.43 -2.88
CA LYS A 271 -8.78 -20.96 -4.12
C LYS A 271 -9.64 -20.75 -5.35
N ASP A 272 -10.96 -20.85 -5.24
CA ASP A 272 -11.86 -20.62 -6.37
C ASP A 272 -11.89 -19.15 -6.78
N ILE A 273 -11.87 -18.23 -5.81
CA ILE A 273 -11.73 -16.79 -6.08
C ILE A 273 -10.37 -16.49 -6.73
N GLN A 274 -9.29 -17.06 -6.20
CA GLN A 274 -7.94 -16.92 -6.77
C GLN A 274 -7.92 -17.41 -8.24
N ARG A 275 -8.45 -18.61 -8.51
CA ARG A 275 -8.53 -19.17 -9.87
C ARG A 275 -9.41 -18.33 -10.79
N TYR A 276 -10.53 -17.82 -10.28
CA TYR A 276 -11.41 -16.92 -11.02
C TYR A 276 -10.66 -15.64 -11.43
N LEU A 277 -10.02 -14.96 -10.49
CA LEU A 277 -9.24 -13.74 -10.78
C LEU A 277 -8.08 -14.02 -11.73
N TYR A 278 -7.42 -15.17 -11.63
CA TYR A 278 -6.39 -15.60 -12.58
C TYR A 278 -6.94 -15.69 -14.01
N ASN A 279 -8.11 -16.31 -14.19
CA ASN A 279 -8.76 -16.43 -15.49
C ASN A 279 -9.22 -15.06 -16.02
N VAL A 280 -9.76 -14.19 -15.17
CA VAL A 280 -10.10 -12.81 -15.56
C VAL A 280 -8.86 -12.06 -16.04
N ASN A 281 -7.71 -12.24 -15.37
CA ASN A 281 -6.44 -11.64 -15.82
C ASN A 281 -6.03 -12.15 -17.21
N LEU A 282 -6.15 -13.46 -17.45
CA LEU A 282 -5.86 -14.06 -18.76
C LEU A 282 -6.76 -13.50 -19.86
N THR A 283 -8.05 -13.31 -19.58
CA THR A 283 -9.00 -12.78 -20.55
C THR A 283 -8.56 -11.42 -21.11
N TRP A 284 -7.92 -10.53 -20.32
CA TRP A 284 -7.43 -9.25 -20.86
C TRP A 284 -6.43 -9.39 -22.00
N ASP A 285 -5.65 -10.48 -22.03
CA ASP A 285 -4.67 -10.71 -23.10
C ASP A 285 -5.32 -11.20 -24.40
N GLU A 286 -6.59 -11.64 -24.33
CA GLU A 286 -7.39 -12.12 -25.46
C GLU A 286 -8.33 -11.03 -26.03
N LEU A 287 -8.55 -9.93 -25.30
CA LEU A 287 -9.48 -8.87 -25.71
C LEU A 287 -8.99 -8.06 -26.90
N GLY A 288 -9.92 -7.68 -27.78
CA GLY A 288 -9.66 -6.73 -28.84
C GLY A 288 -9.34 -5.32 -28.32
N PRO A 289 -8.72 -4.43 -29.14
CA PRO A 289 -8.25 -3.11 -28.68
C PRO A 289 -9.30 -2.17 -28.07
N LYS A 290 -10.59 -2.40 -28.36
CA LYS A 290 -11.73 -1.59 -27.89
C LYS A 290 -12.59 -2.29 -26.83
N GLU A 291 -12.31 -3.56 -26.57
CA GLU A 291 -13.02 -4.40 -25.62
C GLU A 291 -12.39 -4.26 -24.24
N ASP A 292 -13.19 -4.51 -23.21
CA ASP A 292 -12.77 -4.36 -21.83
C ASP A 292 -13.71 -5.11 -20.88
N ILE A 293 -13.20 -5.54 -19.73
CA ILE A 293 -13.98 -6.21 -18.68
C ILE A 293 -14.62 -5.15 -17.80
N LEU A 294 -15.94 -4.99 -17.90
CA LEU A 294 -16.68 -3.94 -17.18
C LEU A 294 -17.14 -4.36 -15.78
N SER A 295 -17.36 -5.65 -15.57
CA SER A 295 -17.76 -6.22 -14.29
C SER A 295 -17.23 -7.65 -14.15
N ILE A 296 -16.96 -8.05 -12.91
CA ILE A 296 -16.49 -9.39 -12.52
C ILE A 296 -17.39 -10.05 -11.46
N VAL A 297 -18.44 -9.35 -11.03
CA VAL A 297 -19.49 -9.89 -10.16
C VAL A 297 -20.81 -9.29 -10.64
N PRO A 298 -21.88 -10.06 -10.86
CA PRO A 298 -23.16 -9.51 -11.25
C PRO A 298 -23.62 -8.43 -10.25
N LEU A 299 -24.01 -7.26 -10.75
CA LEU A 299 -24.38 -6.11 -9.91
C LEU A 299 -25.49 -6.50 -8.90
N GLU A 300 -26.45 -7.31 -9.34
CA GLU A 300 -27.52 -7.83 -8.48
C GLU A 300 -27.02 -8.61 -7.26
N GLU A 301 -25.92 -9.37 -7.37
CA GLU A 301 -25.34 -10.08 -6.23
C GLU A 301 -24.70 -9.12 -5.23
N ILE A 302 -24.03 -8.09 -5.73
CA ILE A 302 -23.45 -7.03 -4.88
C ILE A 302 -24.56 -6.26 -4.14
N LEU A 303 -25.64 -5.90 -4.85
CA LEU A 303 -26.75 -5.13 -4.28
C LEU A 303 -27.60 -5.94 -3.29
N LYS A 304 -27.67 -7.28 -3.46
CA LYS A 304 -28.35 -8.17 -2.51
C LYS A 304 -27.69 -8.15 -1.13
N ASP A 305 -26.36 -8.06 -1.04
CA ASP A 305 -25.68 -7.83 0.25
C ASP A 305 -25.80 -6.36 0.67
N THR A 306 -26.87 -6.06 1.39
CA THR A 306 -27.14 -4.69 1.83
C THR A 306 -26.10 -4.15 2.83
N ASN A 307 -25.36 -5.00 3.55
CA ASN A 307 -24.33 -4.56 4.49
C ASN A 307 -23.10 -4.09 3.72
N PHE A 308 -22.63 -4.91 2.79
CA PHE A 308 -21.52 -4.55 1.89
C PHE A 308 -21.88 -3.29 1.09
N PHE A 309 -23.05 -3.29 0.44
CA PHE A 309 -23.50 -2.17 -0.37
C PHE A 309 -23.55 -0.86 0.41
N LYS A 310 -24.22 -0.84 1.57
CA LYS A 310 -24.32 0.36 2.42
C LYS A 310 -22.95 0.82 2.89
N TYR A 311 -22.05 -0.09 3.24
CA TYR A 311 -20.69 0.24 3.64
C TYR A 311 -19.93 0.94 2.51
N LEU A 312 -19.93 0.35 1.31
CA LEU A 312 -19.25 0.90 0.14
C LEU A 312 -19.84 2.26 -0.27
N TRP A 313 -21.17 2.35 -0.34
CA TRP A 313 -21.87 3.60 -0.63
C TRP A 313 -21.50 4.71 0.36
N ASN A 314 -21.57 4.44 1.66
CA ASN A 314 -21.25 5.42 2.70
C ASN A 314 -19.77 5.82 2.66
N SER A 315 -18.87 4.86 2.44
CA SER A 315 -17.43 5.10 2.33
C SER A 315 -17.11 6.03 1.15
N ASN A 316 -17.65 5.73 -0.04
CA ASN A 316 -17.47 6.53 -1.24
C ASN A 316 -18.00 7.95 -1.07
N ASN A 317 -19.21 8.11 -0.51
CA ASN A 317 -19.79 9.42 -0.26
C ASN A 317 -18.98 10.24 0.74
N LYS A 318 -18.59 9.64 1.87
CA LYS A 318 -17.80 10.31 2.91
C LYS A 318 -16.43 10.76 2.38
N LEU A 319 -15.73 9.88 1.68
CA LEU A 319 -14.41 10.20 1.11
C LEU A 319 -14.53 11.23 -0.02
N GLY A 320 -15.57 11.14 -0.85
CA GLY A 320 -15.85 12.13 -1.90
C GLY A 320 -16.15 13.52 -1.33
N GLN A 321 -16.91 13.61 -0.23
CA GLN A 321 -17.16 14.89 0.47
C GLN A 321 -15.87 15.50 1.02
N ILE A 322 -15.02 14.70 1.68
CA ILE A 322 -13.72 15.15 2.20
C ILE A 322 -12.82 15.62 1.06
N GLN A 323 -12.80 14.89 -0.05
CA GLN A 323 -12.01 15.25 -1.23
C GLN A 323 -12.50 16.56 -1.85
N ALA A 324 -13.81 16.71 -2.06
CA ALA A 324 -14.41 17.94 -2.59
C ALA A 324 -14.06 19.16 -1.72
N LEU A 325 -14.24 19.06 -0.41
CA LEU A 325 -13.89 20.12 0.53
C LEU A 325 -12.39 20.45 0.47
N SER A 326 -11.53 19.44 0.35
CA SER A 326 -10.09 19.62 0.27
C SER A 326 -9.65 20.27 -1.03
N LEU A 327 -10.29 19.94 -2.15
CA LEU A 327 -10.08 20.58 -3.45
C LEU A 327 -10.51 22.06 -3.39
N SER A 328 -11.69 22.35 -2.82
CA SER A 328 -12.14 23.74 -2.61
C SER A 328 -11.19 24.52 -1.68
N LYS A 329 -10.65 23.88 -0.63
CA LYS A 329 -9.64 24.48 0.24
C LYS A 329 -8.38 24.84 -0.54
N ILE A 330 -7.90 23.98 -1.44
CA ILE A 330 -6.75 24.30 -2.29
C ILE A 330 -7.05 25.50 -3.18
N VAL A 331 -8.21 25.55 -3.84
CA VAL A 331 -8.63 26.70 -4.67
C VAL A 331 -8.71 28.00 -3.87
N ALA A 332 -9.13 27.95 -2.61
CA ALA A 332 -9.10 29.13 -1.74
C ALA A 332 -7.66 29.59 -1.45
N PHE A 333 -6.75 28.64 -1.22
CA PHE A 333 -5.34 28.91 -0.91
C PHE A 333 -4.52 29.36 -2.14
N THR A 334 -4.95 29.04 -3.36
CA THR A 334 -4.37 29.62 -4.58
C THR A 334 -4.80 31.06 -4.76
N LYS A 335 -6.04 31.42 -4.38
CA LYS A 335 -6.57 32.78 -4.44
C LYS A 335 -6.01 33.72 -3.36
N ASP A 336 -5.76 33.20 -2.16
CA ASP A 336 -5.14 33.97 -1.07
C ASP A 336 -3.90 33.26 -0.51
N GLN A 337 -2.74 33.70 -1.01
CA GLN A 337 -1.43 33.14 -0.63
C GLN A 337 -1.04 33.44 0.83
N ARG A 338 -1.81 34.23 1.59
CA ARG A 338 -1.55 34.45 3.03
C ARG A 338 -2.04 33.28 3.89
N LEU A 339 -3.03 32.51 3.41
CA LEU A 339 -3.63 31.40 4.15
C LEU A 339 -2.62 30.27 4.42
N ALA A 340 -2.58 29.76 5.65
CA ALA A 340 -1.75 28.62 6.06
C ALA A 340 -2.48 27.79 7.13
N ASP A 341 -2.22 26.48 7.20
CA ASP A 341 -2.73 25.65 8.31
C ASP A 341 -1.72 25.67 9.48
N GLU A 342 -1.99 26.51 10.48
CA GLU A 342 -1.08 26.76 11.62
C GLU A 342 -0.84 25.51 12.49
N ARG A 343 -1.69 24.48 12.37
CA ARG A 343 -1.63 23.25 13.17
C ARG A 343 -0.59 22.25 12.66
N GLN A 344 0.03 22.48 11.50
CA GLN A 344 0.94 21.52 10.86
C GLN A 344 2.08 21.05 11.78
N LYS A 345 2.66 21.94 12.59
CA LYS A 345 3.75 21.60 13.51
C LYS A 345 3.27 20.66 14.62
N ASP A 346 2.16 20.99 15.25
CA ASP A 346 1.61 20.23 16.37
C ASP A 346 1.04 18.88 15.92
N LEU A 347 0.38 18.85 14.76
CA LEU A 347 -0.13 17.61 14.18
C LEU A 347 1.00 16.66 13.80
N LYS A 348 2.09 17.16 13.20
CA LYS A 348 3.29 16.34 12.94
C LYS A 348 3.79 15.70 14.23
N LYS A 349 3.98 16.49 15.29
CA LYS A 349 4.48 15.99 16.59
C LYS A 349 3.57 14.89 17.15
N LYS A 350 2.25 15.15 17.22
CA LYS A 350 1.26 14.18 17.71
C LYS A 350 1.23 12.89 16.88
N CYS A 351 1.28 13.01 15.56
CA CYS A 351 1.31 11.84 14.67
C CYS A 351 2.56 10.98 14.90
N LEU A 352 3.73 11.59 15.01
CA LEU A 352 4.98 10.87 15.26
C LEU A 352 4.99 10.17 16.62
N GLU A 353 4.46 10.82 17.66
CA GLU A 353 4.27 10.23 18.99
C GLU A 353 3.32 9.02 18.95
N LEU A 354 2.14 9.17 18.34
CA LEU A 354 1.15 8.09 18.22
C LEU A 354 1.70 6.90 17.45
N TRP A 355 2.33 7.12 16.30
CA TRP A 355 2.86 6.05 15.45
C TRP A 355 4.18 5.49 15.95
N GLU A 356 4.66 5.94 17.11
CA GLU A 356 5.93 5.54 17.70
C GLU A 356 7.11 5.69 16.73
N VAL A 357 7.12 6.77 15.94
CA VAL A 357 8.20 7.11 15.01
C VAL A 357 8.98 8.29 15.56
N ARG A 358 10.30 8.13 15.73
CA ARG A 358 11.15 9.22 16.22
C ARG A 358 11.07 10.45 15.32
N ASP A 359 10.97 11.64 15.91
CA ASP A 359 11.12 12.88 15.14
C ASP A 359 12.58 13.06 14.76
N GLY A 360 12.82 13.13 13.46
CA GLY A 360 14.15 13.21 12.91
C GLY A 360 14.08 13.50 11.43
N VAL A 361 15.21 13.97 10.92
CA VAL A 361 15.43 14.07 9.48
C VAL A 361 16.11 12.80 8.99
N ARG A 362 15.80 12.37 7.78
CA ARG A 362 16.54 11.31 7.09
C ARG A 362 18.02 11.68 7.06
N ARG A 363 18.88 10.83 7.65
CA ARG A 363 20.34 10.98 7.67
C ARG A 363 20.97 9.69 7.19
N ALA A 364 21.94 9.79 6.29
CA ALA A 364 22.72 8.63 5.89
C ALA A 364 23.43 8.04 7.13
N PRO A 365 23.47 6.70 7.29
CA PRO A 365 24.22 6.08 8.38
C PRO A 365 25.69 6.52 8.35
N PHE A 366 26.28 6.74 9.52
CA PHE A 366 27.69 7.08 9.61
C PHE A 366 28.53 5.87 9.16
N ARG A 367 29.21 5.99 8.03
CA ARG A 367 30.18 4.98 7.58
C ARG A 367 31.48 5.24 8.33
N ASN A 368 31.73 4.45 9.37
CA ASN A 368 33.07 4.37 9.95
C ASN A 368 34.05 3.96 8.85
N ASP A 369 35.26 4.50 8.89
CA ASP A 369 36.33 4.05 8.00
C ASP A 369 36.48 2.51 8.06
N PRO A 370 36.68 1.82 6.92
CA PRO A 370 36.75 0.35 6.88
C PRO A 370 37.78 -0.23 7.84
N GLN A 371 38.92 0.43 8.05
CA GLN A 371 39.95 0.01 9.00
C GLN A 371 39.44 0.09 10.43
N THR A 372 38.74 1.17 10.76
CA THR A 372 38.13 1.39 12.09
C THR A 372 37.04 0.34 12.38
N THR A 373 36.24 0.00 11.38
CA THR A 373 35.20 -1.04 11.48
C THR A 373 35.81 -2.44 11.62
N CYS A 374 36.84 -2.75 10.84
CA CYS A 374 37.56 -4.02 10.93
C CYS A 374 38.23 -4.15 12.31
N ASN A 375 38.87 -3.09 12.79
CA ASN A 375 39.52 -3.05 14.10
C ASN A 375 38.51 -3.20 15.26
N SER A 376 37.30 -2.65 15.16
CA SER A 376 36.27 -2.82 16.20
C SER A 376 35.72 -4.24 16.23
N LEU A 377 35.50 -4.86 15.06
CA LEU A 377 35.08 -6.26 14.93
C LEU A 377 36.16 -7.23 15.45
N VAL A 378 37.43 -6.98 15.13
CA VAL A 378 38.59 -7.76 15.61
C VAL A 378 38.87 -7.50 17.10
N GLY A 379 38.60 -6.29 17.60
CA GLY A 379 38.67 -5.98 19.03
C GLY A 379 37.60 -6.72 19.84
N GLY A 380 36.38 -6.84 19.29
CA GLY A 380 35.29 -7.62 19.88
C GLY A 380 35.58 -9.13 19.94
N THR A 381 36.26 -9.70 18.94
CA THR A 381 36.63 -11.12 18.96
C THR A 381 37.69 -11.47 20.01
N LYS A 382 38.54 -10.52 20.43
CA LYS A 382 39.43 -10.71 21.61
C LYS A 382 38.64 -10.84 22.91
N SER A 383 37.50 -10.16 23.03
CA SER A 383 36.59 -10.30 24.17
C SER A 383 35.86 -11.66 24.17
N ILE A 384 35.45 -12.12 22.99
CA ILE A 384 34.82 -13.44 22.80
C ILE A 384 35.82 -14.58 23.11
N ARG A 385 37.09 -14.46 22.68
CA ARG A 385 38.15 -15.42 23.05
C ARG A 385 38.42 -15.44 24.56
N LYS A 386 38.32 -14.29 25.25
CA LYS A 386 38.42 -14.24 26.72
C LYS A 386 37.25 -14.94 27.40
N MET A 387 36.02 -14.82 26.89
CA MET A 387 34.86 -15.56 27.44
C MET A 387 34.95 -17.07 27.18
N ALA A 388 35.53 -17.51 26.07
CA ALA A 388 35.74 -18.93 25.78
C ALA A 388 36.76 -19.59 26.74
N CYS A 389 37.77 -18.85 27.22
CA CYS A 389 38.72 -19.36 28.22
C CYS A 389 38.17 -19.41 29.66
N TYR A 390 36.93 -18.97 29.91
CA TYR A 390 36.24 -19.17 31.20
C TYR A 390 35.30 -20.38 31.19
N LEU A 391 35.25 -21.13 30.09
CA LEU A 391 34.41 -22.33 29.89
C LEU A 391 35.23 -23.63 29.74
N GLU A 392 36.55 -23.55 29.95
CA GLU A 392 37.44 -24.69 30.26
C GLU A 392 37.82 -24.62 31.73
#